data_AF-A0A4U6JPY5-F1
#
_entry.id   AF-A0A4U6JPY5-F1
#
_cell.length_a   1.000
_cell.length_b   1.000
_cell.length_c   1.000
_cell.angle_alpha   90.00
_cell.angle_beta   90.00
_cell.angle_gamma   90.00
#
_symmetry.space_group_name_H-M   'P 1'
#
loop_
_entity.id
_entity.type
_entity.pdbx_description
1 polymer ?
#
loop_
_entity_poly.entity_id
_entity_poly.type
_entity_poly.pdbx_seq_one_letter_code
_entity_poly.pdbx_strand_id
1 'polypeptide(L)' 'ADDIAEVGALVAHLPPPDLADTLEALPSEERHALWRLVESEKRGNVLLEASENVWDDLI' A
#
# COMPACT_ATOMS: atom_id res chain seq x y z
N ALA A 1 -1.58 -0.98 20.11
CA ALA A 1 -1.44 -2.39 19.66
C ALA A 1 -2.63 -2.77 18.78
N ASP A 2 -3.85 -2.38 19.16
CA ASP A 2 -5.02 -2.45 18.28
C ASP A 2 -4.89 -1.60 17.01
N ASP A 3 -4.35 -0.39 17.10
CA ASP A 3 -4.33 0.56 15.97
C ASP A 3 -3.64 0.01 14.72
N ILE A 4 -2.54 -0.73 14.88
CA ILE A 4 -1.83 -1.36 13.74
C ILE A 4 -2.61 -2.55 13.18
N ALA A 5 -3.30 -3.30 14.03
CA ALA A 5 -4.15 -4.41 13.57
C ALA A 5 -5.36 -3.89 12.79
N GLU A 6 -5.92 -2.75 13.20
CA GLU A 6 -7.00 -2.07 12.49
C GLU A 6 -6.54 -1.57 11.11
N VAL A 7 -5.37 -0.93 11.02
CA VAL A 7 -4.79 -0.51 9.73
C VAL A 7 -4.53 -1.72 8.83
N GLY A 8 -3.99 -2.81 9.38
CA GLY A 8 -3.78 -4.06 8.62
C GLY A 8 -5.09 -4.63 8.08
N ALA A 9 -6.16 -4.63 8.88
CA ALA A 9 -7.48 -5.06 8.43
C ALA A 9 -8.04 -4.17 7.32
N LEU A 10 -7.87 -2.84 7.42
CA LEU A 10 -8.31 -1.91 6.38
C LEU A 10 -7.57 -2.15 5.06
N VAL A 11 -6.23 -2.29 5.12
CA VAL A 11 -5.39 -2.59 3.95
C VAL A 11 -5.80 -3.90 3.27
N ALA A 12 -6.11 -4.93 4.07
CA ALA A 12 -6.54 -6.22 3.54
C ALA A 12 -7.85 -6.11 2.73
N HIS A 13 -8.76 -5.20 3.10
CA HIS A 13 -10.06 -5.03 2.45
C HIS A 13 -10.07 -4.00 1.31
N LEU A 14 -9.09 -3.08 1.26
CA LEU A 14 -8.98 -2.10 0.17
C LEU A 14 -8.70 -2.79 -1.17
N PRO A 15 -9.43 -2.43 -2.25
CA PRO A 15 -9.11 -2.93 -3.59
C PRO A 15 -7.80 -2.32 -4.10
N PRO A 16 -7.15 -2.95 -5.11
CA PRO A 16 -5.85 -2.50 -5.59
C PRO A 16 -5.78 -1.03 -6.05
N PRO A 17 -6.76 -0.46 -6.77
CA PRO A 17 -6.72 0.94 -7.19
C PRO A 17 -6.74 1.90 -5.99
N ASP A 18 -7.65 1.70 -5.04
CA ASP A 18 -7.75 2.56 -3.86
C ASP A 18 -6.48 2.48 -2.98
N LEU A 19 -5.84 1.31 -2.95
CA LEU A 19 -4.57 1.13 -2.23
C LEU A 19 -3.41 1.82 -2.96
N ALA A 20 -3.39 1.83 -4.29
CA ALA A 20 -2.42 2.59 -5.08
C ALA A 20 -2.57 4.10 -4.85
N ASP A 21 -3.80 4.63 -4.94
CA ASP A 21 -4.10 6.04 -4.63
C ASP A 21 -3.64 6.43 -3.22
N THR A 22 -3.88 5.53 -2.24
CA THR A 22 -3.46 5.75 -0.86
C THR A 22 -1.93 5.79 -0.74
N LEU A 23 -1.21 4.88 -1.39
CA LEU A 23 0.26 4.85 -1.38
C LEU A 23 0.85 6.12 -2.02
N GLU A 24 0.27 6.58 -3.13
CA GLU A 24 0.69 7.81 -3.82
C GLU A 24 0.55 9.06 -2.96
N ALA A 25 -0.53 9.15 -2.18
CA ALA A 25 -0.82 10.29 -1.32
C ALA A 25 0.08 10.34 -0.06
N LEU A 26 0.69 9.22 0.33
CA LEU A 26 1.52 9.15 1.54
C LEU A 26 2.95 9.63 1.29
N PRO A 27 3.60 10.27 2.29
CA PRO A 27 5.04 10.47 2.29
C PRO A 27 5.77 9.12 2.32
N SER A 28 7.06 9.12 1.92
CA SER A 28 7.83 7.90 1.70
C SER A 28 7.84 6.97 2.93
N GLU A 29 8.07 7.49 4.14
CA GLU A 29 8.15 6.63 5.34
C GLU A 29 6.84 5.89 5.63
N GLU A 30 5.71 6.60 5.60
CA GLU A 30 4.38 6.04 5.82
C GLU A 30 3.95 5.11 4.69
N ARG A 31 4.32 5.44 3.44
CA ARG A 31 4.10 4.59 2.27
C ARG A 31 4.81 3.26 2.42
N HIS A 32 6.09 3.27 2.81
CA HIS A 32 6.87 2.07 3.11
C HIS A 32 6.28 1.28 4.27
N ALA A 33 5.78 1.95 5.30
CA ALA A 33 5.08 1.29 6.39
C ALA A 33 3.80 0.58 5.92
N LEU A 34 2.96 1.27 5.15
CA LEU A 34 1.72 0.70 4.59
C LEU A 34 2.01 -0.45 3.63
N TRP A 35 3.01 -0.30 2.75
CA TRP A 35 3.42 -1.32 1.78
C TRP A 35 3.83 -2.65 2.44
N ARG A 36 4.48 -2.58 3.60
CA ARG A 36 4.84 -3.79 4.38
C ARG A 36 3.61 -4.55 4.88
N LEU A 37 2.46 -3.89 5.03
CA LEU A 37 1.20 -4.52 5.43
C LEU A 37 0.43 -5.12 4.24
N VAL A 38 0.79 -4.78 3.01
CA VAL A 38 0.15 -5.33 1.80
C VAL A 38 0.63 -6.76 1.55
N GLU A 39 -0.31 -7.69 1.47
CA GLU A 39 -0.07 -9.10 1.16
C GLU A 39 0.60 -9.28 -0.19
N SER A 40 1.57 -10.19 -0.28
CA SER A 40 2.39 -10.39 -1.49
C SER A 40 1.57 -10.71 -2.74
N GLU A 41 0.44 -11.42 -2.58
CA GLU A 41 -0.46 -11.78 -3.68
C GLU A 41 -1.19 -10.55 -4.27
N LYS A 42 -1.41 -9.50 -3.45
CA LYS A 42 -2.04 -8.25 -3.89
C LYS A 42 -1.06 -7.26 -4.50
N ARG A 43 0.21 -7.30 -4.11
CA ARG A 43 1.24 -6.32 -4.50
C ARG A 43 1.36 -6.13 -6.01
N GLY A 44 1.30 -7.22 -6.78
CA GLY A 44 1.39 -7.13 -8.25
C GLY A 44 0.24 -6.31 -8.86
N ASN A 45 -0.99 -6.50 -8.39
CA ASN A 45 -2.14 -5.73 -8.85
C ASN A 45 -2.05 -4.27 -8.40
N VAL A 46 -1.58 -4.01 -7.18
CA VAL A 46 -1.40 -2.64 -6.66
C VAL A 46 -0.37 -1.87 -7.48
N LEU A 47 0.76 -2.50 -7.82
CA LEU A 47 1.77 -1.88 -8.67
C LEU A 47 1.25 -1.60 -10.08
N LEU A 48 0.35 -2.42 -10.63
CA LEU A 48 -0.25 -2.15 -11.93
C LEU A 48 -1.08 -0.85 -11.96
N GLU A 49 -1.72 -0.51 -10.84
CA GLU A 49 -2.55 0.68 -10.69
C GLU A 49 -1.72 1.92 -10.28
N ALA A 50 -0.61 1.72 -9.57
CA ALA A 50 0.24 2.80 -9.07
C ALA A 50 1.11 3.43 -10.16
N SER A 51 1.45 4.70 -9.98
CA SER A 51 2.36 5.43 -10.86
C SER A 51 3.82 4.94 -10.76
N GLU A 52 4.59 5.10 -11.85
CA GLU A 52 5.99 4.66 -11.93
C GLU A 52 6.88 5.29 -10.84
N ASN A 53 6.63 6.54 -10.45
CA ASN A 53 7.39 7.20 -9.37
C ASN A 53 7.14 6.59 -7.98
N VAL A 54 6.04 5.86 -7.80
CA VAL A 54 5.82 5.06 -6.58
C VAL A 54 6.57 3.75 -6.68
N TRP A 55 6.74 3.17 -7.87
CA TRP A 55 7.52 1.94 -8.03
C TRP A 55 8.96 2.15 -7.62
N ASP A 56 9.62 3.18 -8.16
CA ASP A 56 11.02 3.51 -7.85
C ASP A 56 11.28 3.71 -6.34
N ASP A 57 10.26 4.09 -5.58
CA ASP A 57 10.33 4.23 -4.13
C ASP A 57 10.10 2.89 -3.42
N LEU A 58 9.28 1.98 -3.96
CA LEU A 58 8.86 0.73 -3.33
C LEU A 58 9.74 -0.51 -3.65
N ILE A 59 10.45 -0.52 -4.78
CA ILE A 59 11.25 -1.68 -5.27
C ILE A 59 12.76 -1.36 -5.37
#